data_AF-A0A1T4R200-F1
#
_entry.id   AF-A0A1T4R200-F1
#
_cell.length_a   1.000
_cell.length_b   1.000
_cell.length_c   1.000
_cell.angle_alpha   90.00
_cell.angle_beta   90.00
_cell.angle_gamma   90.00
#
_symmetry.space_group_name_H-M   'P 1'
#
loop_
_entity.id
_entity.type
_entity.pdbx_description
1 polymer ?
#
loop_
_entity_poly.entity_id
_entity_poly.type
_entity_poly.pdbx_seq_one_letter_code
_entity_poly.pdbx_strand_id
1 'polypeptide(L)' 'MPKRYNDEFKKQIVSLVNNGKKPSEVVKEYNIARSTVHKWVKIIRIQVHLKPKTTELIKKKN' A
#
# COMPACT_ATOMS: atom_id res chain seq x y z
N MET A 1 -4.16 -9.79 20.32
CA MET A 1 -2.83 -9.52 19.71
C MET A 1 -2.98 -8.54 18.56
N PRO A 2 -2.19 -7.46 18.47
CA PRO A 2 -2.28 -6.53 17.35
C PRO A 2 -1.86 -7.25 16.05
N LYS A 3 -2.75 -7.31 15.04
CA LYS A 3 -2.40 -7.79 13.70
C LYS A 3 -1.37 -6.83 13.10
N ARG A 4 -0.10 -7.24 13.09
CA ARG A 4 0.96 -6.52 12.40
C ARG A 4 0.96 -6.94 10.93
N TYR A 5 0.57 -6.02 10.07
CA TYR A 5 0.71 -6.19 8.63
C TYR A 5 2.11 -5.79 8.20
N ASN A 6 2.73 -6.61 7.37
CA ASN A 6 4.05 -6.33 6.82
C ASN A 6 3.99 -5.12 5.87
N ASP A 7 5.06 -4.34 5.77
CA ASP A 7 5.04 -3.12 4.96
C ASP A 7 4.92 -3.40 3.46
N GLU A 8 5.45 -4.53 2.99
CA GLU A 8 5.27 -4.99 1.62
C GLU A 8 3.80 -5.28 1.30
N PHE A 9 3.09 -5.92 2.24
CA PHE A 9 1.67 -6.19 2.13
C PHE A 9 0.85 -4.89 2.07
N LYS A 10 1.17 -3.91 2.92
CA LYS A 10 0.50 -2.58 2.88
C LYS A 10 0.70 -1.90 1.53
N LYS A 11 1.91 -1.95 0.98
CA LYS A 11 2.23 -1.39 -0.34
C LYS A 11 1.47 -2.09 -1.46
N GLN A 12 1.37 -3.42 -1.42
CA GLN A 12 0.59 -4.19 -2.40
C GLN A 12 -0.88 -3.77 -2.39
N ILE A 13 -1.48 -3.67 -1.20
CA ILE A 13 -2.89 -3.25 -1.03
C ILE A 13 -3.11 -1.83 -1.58
N VAL A 14 -2.21 -0.89 -1.28
CA VAL A 14 -2.32 0.49 -1.80
C VAL A 14 -2.07 0.56 -3.30
N SER A 15 -1.15 -0.26 -3.84
CA SER A 15 -0.90 -0.35 -5.28
C SER A 15 -2.15 -0.82 -6.04
N LEU A 16 -2.85 -1.83 -5.53
CA LEU A 16 -4.12 -2.29 -6.11
C LEU A 16 -5.16 -1.16 -6.18
N VAL A 17 -5.31 -0.41 -5.10
CA VAL A 17 -6.25 0.73 -5.04
C VAL A 17 -5.83 1.85 -5.99
N ASN A 18 -4.53 2.16 -6.08
CA ASN A 18 -4.00 3.16 -7.03
C ASN A 18 -4.15 2.73 -8.49
N ASN A 19 -4.10 1.43 -8.79
CA ASN A 19 -4.34 0.86 -10.11
C ASN A 19 -5.83 0.86 -10.51
N GLY A 20 -6.71 1.46 -9.70
CA GLY A 20 -8.15 1.58 -9.98
C GLY A 20 -9.01 0.48 -9.38
N LYS A 21 -8.44 -0.46 -8.61
CA LYS A 21 -9.24 -1.49 -7.92
C LYS A 21 -10.05 -0.85 -6.80
N LYS A 22 -11.34 -1.22 -6.70
CA LYS A 22 -12.22 -0.62 -5.69
C LYS A 22 -11.79 -1.08 -4.29
N PRO A 23 -11.68 -0.17 -3.30
CA PRO A 23 -11.37 -0.55 -1.91
C PRO A 23 -12.33 -1.59 -1.34
N SER A 24 -13.60 -1.58 -1.78
CA SER A 24 -14.60 -2.57 -1.39
C SER A 24 -14.27 -4.00 -1.82
N GLU A 25 -13.63 -4.19 -2.97
CA GLU A 25 -13.22 -5.51 -3.46
C GLU A 25 -12.00 -5.99 -2.67
N VAL A 26 -11.02 -5.10 -2.47
CA VAL A 26 -9.82 -5.37 -1.67
C VAL A 26 -10.17 -5.73 -0.23
N VAL A 27 -11.16 -5.07 0.36
CA VAL A 27 -11.69 -5.38 1.70
C VAL A 27 -12.26 -6.80 1.77
N LYS A 28 -13.02 -7.21 0.74
CA LYS A 28 -13.63 -8.56 0.68
C LYS A 28 -12.59 -9.65 0.44
N GLU A 29 -11.69 -9.43 -0.51
CA GLU A 29 -10.69 -10.40 -0.97
C GLU A 29 -9.62 -10.67 0.09
N TYR A 30 -9.14 -9.62 0.75
CA TYR A 30 -8.07 -9.74 1.74
C TYR A 30 -8.57 -9.72 3.19
N ASN A 31 -9.90 -9.63 3.40
CA ASN A 31 -10.55 -9.52 4.71
C ASN A 31 -9.92 -8.44 5.61
N ILE A 32 -9.69 -7.26 5.03
CA ILE A 32 -9.10 -6.10 5.70
C ILE A 32 -10.20 -5.07 5.93
N ALA A 33 -10.22 -4.40 7.08
CA ALA A 33 -11.15 -3.31 7.31
C ALA A 33 -10.93 -2.14 6.32
N ARG A 34 -12.03 -1.56 5.81
CA ARG A 34 -11.99 -0.44 4.86
C ARG A 34 -11.22 0.77 5.41
N SER A 35 -11.39 1.04 6.71
CA SER A 35 -10.67 2.11 7.43
C SER A 35 -9.15 1.90 7.39
N THR A 36 -8.69 0.66 7.50
CA THR A 36 -7.27 0.29 7.40
C THR A 36 -6.71 0.57 6.01
N VAL A 37 -7.45 0.19 4.96
CA VAL A 37 -7.06 0.46 3.56
C VAL A 37 -6.94 1.96 3.32
N HIS A 38 -7.95 2.74 3.68
CA HIS A 38 -7.92 4.21 3.53
C HIS A 38 -6.76 4.85 4.32
N LYS A 39 -6.51 4.37 5.55
CA LYS A 39 -5.38 4.83 6.36
C LYS A 39 -4.05 4.57 5.66
N TRP A 40 -3.85 3.39 5.09
CA TRP A 40 -2.62 3.06 4.36
C TRP A 40 -2.45 3.89 3.09
N VAL A 41 -3.52 4.09 2.31
CA VAL A 41 -3.47 4.94 1.11
C VAL A 41 -3.03 6.36 1.49
N LYS A 42 -3.60 6.94 2.56
CA LYS A 42 -3.23 8.27 3.05
C LYS A 42 -1.78 8.33 3.54
N ILE A 43 -1.35 7.36 4.35
CA ILE A 43 0.00 7.30 4.91
C ILE A 43 1.04 7.12 3.80
N ILE A 44 0.84 6.19 2.87
CA ILE A 44 1.79 5.94 1.78
C ILE A 44 1.85 7.13 0.83
N ARG A 45 0.72 7.77 0.52
CA ARG A 45 0.71 9.00 -0.30
C ARG A 45 1.52 10.13 0.35
N ILE A 46 1.39 10.30 1.67
CA ILE A 46 2.19 11.26 2.45
C ILE A 46 3.67 10.83 2.46
N GLN A 47 3.98 9.54 2.63
CA GLN A 47 5.36 9.04 2.58
C GLN A 47 6.01 9.23 1.21
N VAL A 48 5.27 9.07 0.11
CA VAL A 48 5.78 9.35 -1.25
C VAL A 48 6.09 10.83 -1.41
N HIS A 49 5.28 11.71 -0.84
CA HIS A 49 5.53 13.16 -0.87
C HIS A 49 6.67 13.60 0.06
N LEU A 50 6.92 12.86 1.14
CA LEU A 50 7.96 13.15 2.13
C LEU A 50 9.28 12.38 1.92
N LYS A 51 9.40 11.56 0.88
CA LYS A 51 10.66 10.89 0.53
C LYS A 51 11.27 11.49 -0.74
N PRO A 52 12.48 12.08 -0.69
CA PRO A 52 13.27 12.27 -1.89
C PRO A 52 13.61 10.88 -2.46
N LYS A 53 13.73 10.79 -3.79
CA LYS A 53 14.13 9.61 -4.58
C LYS A 53 15.09 8.67 -3.81
N THR A 54 14.59 7.55 -3.28
CA THR A 54 15.48 6.49 -2.79
C THR A 54 14.80 5.12 -2.85
N THR A 55 14.49 4.66 -4.07
CA THR A 55 14.35 3.22 -4.43
C THR A 55 14.20 3.05 -5.96
N GLU A 56 15.02 3.75 -6.77
CA GLU A 56 15.20 3.39 -8.19
C GLU A 56 16.51 2.61 -8.43
N LEU A 57 17.20 2.15 -7.37
CA LEU A 57 18.50 1.48 -7.50
C LEU A 57 18.47 -0.05 -7.63
N ILE A 58 17.31 -0.71 -7.72
CA ILE A 58 17.26 -2.17 -7.94
C ILE A 58 16.17 -2.53 -8.95
N LYS A 59 16.39 -2.15 -10.23
CA LYS A 59 15.95 -2.90 -11.43
C LYS A 59 16.53 -2.25 -12.70
N LYS A 60 17.85 -2.17 -12.76
CA LYS A 60 18.61 -2.01 -14.00
C LYS A 60 19.89 -2.83 -13.82
N LYS A 61 20.14 -3.78 -14.73
CA LYS A 61 21.05 -4.95 -14.66
C LYS A 61 20.34 -6.18 -14.08
N ASN A 62 20.20 -7.30 -14.78
CA ASN A 62 20.61 -7.73 -16.13
C ASN A 62 19.54 -8.64 -16.68
#